data_AF-A0A858RB94-F1
#
_entry.id   AF-A0A858RB94-F1
#
_cell.length_a   1.000
_cell.length_b   1.000
_cell.length_c   1.000
_cell.angle_alpha   90.00
_cell.angle_beta   90.00
_cell.angle_gamma   90.00
#
_symmetry.space_group_name_H-M   'P 1'
#
loop_
_entity.id
_entity.type
_entity.pdbx_description
1 polymer ?
#
loop_
_entity_poly.entity_id
_entity_poly.type
_entity_poly.pdbx_seq_one_letter_code
_entity_poly.pdbx_strand_id
1 'polypeptide(L)'
;MIKPSIKDHASILLALLTVFVCGFGAGHVTGSKRPLPKPEVGARWEEETFSILTRTLDLNEDELQVVNAEIDRAATGIRLKRDETILGYHEEVSALYGRLIKQLDGANAEKLKEEKKALDEKIKSLRPST
;
A
#
# COMPACT_ATOMS: atom_id res chain seq x y z
N MET A 1 12.88 -33.95 17.43
CA MET A 1 11.53 -33.34 17.33
C MET A 1 11.48 -32.22 18.36
N ILE A 2 11.83 -30.99 17.98
CA ILE A 2 11.87 -29.85 18.91
C ILE A 2 10.50 -29.19 18.83
N LYS A 3 9.71 -29.31 19.90
CA LYS A 3 8.40 -28.65 20.01
C LYS A 3 8.67 -27.16 20.31
N PRO A 4 8.29 -26.22 19.43
CA PRO A 4 8.51 -24.81 19.70
C PRO A 4 7.73 -24.44 20.96
N SER A 5 8.42 -23.74 21.87
CA SER A 5 7.84 -23.33 23.15
C SER A 5 6.93 -22.12 22.92
N ILE A 6 5.93 -21.95 23.78
CA ILE A 6 4.98 -20.81 23.72
C ILE A 6 5.74 -19.45 23.77
N LYS A 7 6.93 -19.45 24.40
CA LYS A 7 7.86 -18.32 24.41
C LYS A 7 8.35 -17.92 23.00
N ASP A 8 8.50 -18.87 22.09
CA ASP A 8 9.02 -18.59 20.75
C ASP A 8 7.97 -17.86 19.90
N HIS A 9 6.69 -18.19 20.08
CA HIS A 9 5.59 -17.51 19.40
C HIS A 9 5.42 -16.07 19.87
N ALA A 10 5.63 -15.80 21.17
CA ALA A 10 5.63 -14.45 21.71
C ALA A 10 6.79 -13.61 21.16
N SER A 11 7.96 -14.22 20.94
CA SER A 11 9.12 -13.53 20.34
C SER A 11 8.87 -13.14 18.88
N ILE A 12 8.19 -13.99 18.12
CA ILE A 12 7.84 -13.73 16.71
C ILE A 12 6.81 -12.61 16.61
N LEU A 13 5.79 -12.59 17.49
CA LEU A 13 4.81 -11.51 17.58
C LEU A 13 5.45 -10.16 17.95
N LEU A 14 6.40 -10.17 18.89
CA LEU A 14 7.12 -8.97 19.29
C LEU A 14 8.02 -8.44 18.17
N ALA A 15 8.65 -9.33 17.40
CA ALA A 15 9.47 -8.99 16.23
C ALA A 15 8.62 -8.37 15.10
N LEU A 16 7.42 -8.91 14.84
CA LEU A 16 6.51 -8.35 13.84
C LEU A 16 5.99 -6.96 14.26
N LEU A 17 5.71 -6.74 15.55
CA LEU A 17 5.33 -5.43 16.07
C LEU A 17 6.47 -4.40 15.97
N THR A 18 7.71 -4.81 16.24
CA THR A 18 8.87 -3.91 16.09
C THR A 18 9.12 -3.51 14.63
N VAL A 19 9.00 -4.45 13.69
CA VAL A 19 9.10 -4.13 12.26
C VAL A 19 7.97 -3.18 11.83
N PHE A 20 6.75 -3.36 12.34
CA PHE A 20 5.61 -2.48 12.04
C PHE A 20 5.81 -1.05 12.58
N VAL A 21 6.34 -0.90 13.79
CA VAL A 21 6.62 0.41 14.41
C VAL A 21 7.82 1.11 13.76
N CYS A 22 8.87 0.38 13.41
CA CYS A 22 10.04 0.95 12.73
C CYS A 22 9.75 1.37 11.29
N GLY A 23 8.87 0.66 10.57
CA GLY A 23 8.44 1.02 9.22
C GLY A 23 7.58 2.29 9.17
N PHE A 24 6.82 2.59 10.24
CA PHE A 24 5.95 3.76 10.32
C PHE A 24 6.63 5.00 10.93
N GLY A 25 7.61 4.82 11.83
CA GLY A 25 8.26 5.93 12.56
C GLY A 25 9.44 6.61 11.85
N ALA A 26 10.18 5.89 10.99
CA ALA A 26 11.43 6.42 10.41
C ALA A 26 11.22 7.46 9.29
N GLY A 27 10.02 7.53 8.69
CA GLY A 27 9.72 8.51 7.64
C GLY A 27 9.48 9.94 8.14
N HIS A 28 9.28 10.14 9.46
CA HIS A 28 8.83 11.42 10.01
C HIS A 28 9.94 12.30 10.60
N VAL A 29 11.17 11.79 10.79
CA VAL A 29 12.18 12.46 11.64
C VAL A 29 13.47 12.87 10.91
N THR A 30 13.48 13.04 9.59
CA THR A 30 14.69 13.56 8.91
C THR A 30 14.39 14.64 7.85
N GLY A 31 14.84 15.89 8.12
CA GLY A 31 15.19 16.84 7.07
C GLY A 31 14.75 18.29 7.26
N SER A 32 15.43 19.04 8.13
CA SER A 32 15.41 20.51 8.16
C SER A 32 16.11 21.09 6.93
N LYS A 33 15.34 21.30 5.85
CA LYS A 33 15.52 22.32 4.79
C LYS A 33 14.12 22.53 4.24
N ARG A 34 13.58 23.75 4.23
CA ARG A 34 12.22 24.04 3.73
C ARG A 34 12.01 23.32 2.40
N PRO A 35 11.28 22.19 2.38
CA PRO A 35 10.91 21.58 1.13
C PRO A 35 9.82 22.49 0.57
N LEU A 36 9.87 22.80 -0.73
CA LEU A 36 8.61 22.96 -1.47
C LEU A 36 7.67 21.85 -0.98
N PRO A 37 6.40 22.14 -0.63
CA PRO A 37 5.50 21.13 -0.09
C PRO A 37 5.64 19.90 -0.97
N LYS A 38 6.19 18.82 -0.38
CA LYS A 38 6.22 17.54 -1.07
C LYS A 38 4.75 17.20 -1.24
N PRO A 39 4.29 16.84 -2.45
CA PRO A 39 2.90 16.51 -2.65
C PRO A 39 2.50 15.50 -1.59
N GLU A 40 1.57 15.91 -0.73
CA GLU A 40 1.07 15.04 0.32
C GLU A 40 0.55 13.79 -0.37
N VAL A 41 0.97 12.62 0.12
CA VAL A 41 0.49 11.33 -0.37
C VAL A 41 -0.97 11.22 0.08
N GLY A 42 -1.86 11.87 -0.68
CA GLY A 42 -3.19 12.26 -0.22
C GLY A 42 -3.91 13.12 -1.25
N ALA A 43 -4.31 12.50 -2.36
CA ALA A 43 -5.42 12.89 -3.23
C ALA A 43 -5.42 14.24 -3.96
N ARG A 44 -4.37 15.08 -3.89
CA ARG A 44 -4.35 16.38 -4.60
C ARG A 44 -3.06 16.69 -5.38
N TRP A 45 -2.23 15.68 -5.65
CA TRP A 45 -0.97 15.91 -6.36
C TRP A 45 -1.21 16.38 -7.81
N GLU A 46 -2.32 15.96 -8.45
CA GLU A 46 -2.71 16.40 -9.79
C GLU A 46 -2.94 17.92 -9.81
N GLU A 47 -3.77 18.42 -8.89
CA GLU A 47 -4.10 19.85 -8.76
C GLU A 47 -2.88 20.68 -8.36
N GLU A 48 -2.05 20.16 -7.46
CA GLU A 48 -0.82 20.82 -7.04
C GLU A 48 0.19 20.90 -8.19
N THR A 49 0.37 19.81 -8.94
CA THR A 49 1.27 19.77 -10.10
C THR A 49 0.79 20.74 -11.18
N PHE A 50 -0.51 20.74 -11.48
CA PHE A 50 -1.10 21.70 -12.41
C PHE A 50 -0.87 23.14 -11.94
N SER A 51 -1.14 23.43 -10.66
CA SER A 51 -0.92 24.76 -10.08
C SER A 51 0.55 25.20 -10.12
N ILE A 52 1.49 24.29 -9.88
CA ILE A 52 2.93 24.59 -9.96
C ILE A 52 3.33 24.89 -11.40
N LEU A 53 2.93 24.06 -12.36
CA LEU A 53 3.30 24.23 -13.77
C LEU A 53 2.74 25.52 -14.35
N THR A 54 1.47 25.82 -14.11
CA THR A 54 0.81 27.06 -14.55
C THR A 54 1.39 28.33 -13.91
N ARG A 55 1.95 28.25 -12.70
CA ARG A 55 2.65 29.39 -12.07
C ARG A 55 4.08 29.56 -12.55
N THR A 56 4.71 28.48 -13.02
CA THR A 56 6.13 28.46 -13.37
C THR A 56 6.35 28.77 -14.86
N LEU A 57 5.38 28.41 -15.70
CA LEU A 57 5.45 28.50 -17.14
C LEU A 57 4.40 29.50 -17.64
N ASP A 58 4.76 30.32 -18.62
CA ASP A 58 3.83 31.22 -19.30
C ASP A 58 3.14 30.44 -20.44
N LEU A 59 2.16 29.62 -20.06
CA LEU A 59 1.46 28.69 -20.96
C LEU A 59 0.31 29.40 -21.67
N ASN A 60 0.18 29.17 -22.98
CA ASN A 60 -1.04 29.52 -23.71
C ASN A 60 -2.16 28.47 -23.53
N GLU A 61 -3.36 28.75 -24.05
CA GLU A 61 -4.53 27.89 -23.88
C GLU A 61 -4.32 26.46 -24.43
N ASP A 62 -3.67 26.33 -25.58
CA ASP A 62 -3.41 25.02 -26.18
C ASP A 62 -2.39 24.23 -25.33
N GLU A 63 -1.37 24.91 -24.80
CA GLU A 63 -0.37 24.30 -23.91
C GLU A 63 -0.97 23.91 -22.56
N LEU A 64 -1.92 24.67 -22.02
CA LEU A 64 -2.66 24.35 -20.80
C LEU A 64 -3.45 23.04 -20.96
N GLN A 65 -4.11 22.85 -22.11
CA GLN A 65 -4.84 21.62 -22.41
C GLN A 65 -3.90 20.42 -22.51
N VAL A 66 -2.74 20.59 -23.13
CA VAL A 66 -1.71 19.53 -23.22
C VAL A 66 -1.20 19.16 -21.83
N VAL A 67 -0.86 20.14 -20.99
CA VAL A 67 -0.40 19.89 -19.62
C VAL A 67 -1.44 19.13 -18.81
N ASN A 68 -2.72 19.53 -18.89
CA ASN A 68 -3.80 18.84 -18.19
C ASN A 68 -3.94 17.38 -18.66
N ALA A 69 -3.91 17.15 -19.97
CA ALA A 69 -4.01 15.80 -20.54
C ALA A 69 -2.84 14.88 -20.10
N GLU A 70 -1.63 15.40 -19.99
CA GLU A 70 -0.47 14.62 -19.51
C GLU A 70 -0.58 14.31 -18.01
N ILE A 71 -1.10 15.24 -17.20
CA ILE A 71 -1.37 15.00 -15.77
C ILE A 71 -2.42 13.90 -15.61
N ASP A 72 -3.51 13.95 -16.38
CA ASP A 72 -4.56 12.92 -16.36
C ASP A 72 -4.05 11.54 -16.78
N ARG A 73 -3.16 11.50 -17.80
CA ARG A 73 -2.49 10.26 -18.22
C ARG A 73 -1.62 9.70 -17.11
N ALA A 74 -0.82 10.55 -16.46
CA ALA A 74 0.02 10.15 -15.34
C ALA A 74 -0.82 9.65 -14.15
N ALA A 75 -1.90 10.35 -13.81
CA ALA A 75 -2.84 9.96 -12.76
C ALA A 75 -3.47 8.60 -13.02
N THR A 76 -3.89 8.35 -14.27
CA THR A 76 -4.41 7.05 -14.67
C THR A 76 -3.36 5.95 -14.49
N GLY A 77 -2.12 6.18 -14.95
CA GLY A 77 -1.04 5.21 -14.79
C GLY A 77 -0.68 4.93 -13.33
N ILE A 78 -0.67 5.96 -12.49
CA ILE A 78 -0.43 5.84 -11.05
C ILE A 78 -1.55 5.05 -10.37
N ARG A 79 -2.82 5.36 -10.68
CA ARG A 79 -3.97 4.64 -10.12
C ARG A 79 -3.94 3.16 -10.47
N LEU A 80 -3.69 2.83 -11.74
CA LEU A 80 -3.58 1.44 -12.19
C LEU A 80 -2.48 0.68 -11.43
N LYS A 81 -1.27 1.23 -11.37
CA LYS A 81 -0.16 0.61 -10.62
C LYS A 81 -0.47 0.45 -9.14
N ARG A 82 -1.12 1.45 -8.53
CA ARG A 82 -1.51 1.40 -7.13
C ARG A 82 -2.52 0.28 -6.90
N ASP A 83 -3.53 0.17 -7.74
CA ASP A 83 -4.58 -0.84 -7.61
C ASP A 83 -4.00 -2.26 -7.83
N GLU A 84 -3.10 -2.43 -8.80
CA GLU A 84 -2.30 -3.66 -8.99
C GLU A 84 -1.45 -3.99 -7.76
N THR A 85 -0.77 -3.00 -7.18
CA THR A 85 0.08 -3.18 -5.99
C THR A 85 -0.74 -3.58 -4.77
N ILE A 86 -1.90 -2.95 -4.57
CA ILE A 86 -2.83 -3.29 -3.48
C ILE A 86 -3.34 -4.72 -3.64
N LEU A 87 -3.69 -5.12 -4.87
CA LEU A 87 -4.11 -6.48 -5.17
C LEU A 87 -3.01 -7.49 -4.84
N GLY A 88 -1.79 -7.27 -5.36
CA GLY A 88 -0.64 -8.15 -5.10
C GLY A 88 -0.30 -8.25 -3.61
N TYR A 89 -0.36 -7.13 -2.88
CA TYR A 89 -0.20 -7.12 -1.42
C TYR A 89 -1.20 -8.05 -0.72
N HIS A 90 -2.48 -7.97 -1.09
CA HIS A 90 -3.51 -8.82 -0.50
C HIS A 90 -3.34 -10.30 -0.87
N GLU A 91 -2.93 -10.60 -2.10
CA GLU A 91 -2.64 -11.96 -2.55
C GLU A 91 -1.48 -12.59 -1.76
N GLU A 92 -0.41 -11.84 -1.48
CA GLU A 92 0.71 -12.30 -0.65
C GLU A 92 0.30 -12.58 0.80
N VAL A 93 -0.53 -11.73 1.40
CA VAL A 93 -1.09 -11.97 2.75
C VAL A 93 -1.98 -13.21 2.75
N SER A 94 -2.81 -13.40 1.72
CA SER A 94 -3.64 -14.60 1.60
C SER A 94 -2.80 -15.88 1.45
N ALA A 95 -1.71 -15.82 0.68
CA ALA A 95 -0.76 -16.92 0.54
C ALA A 95 -0.06 -17.24 1.87
N LEU A 96 0.32 -16.23 2.65
CA LEU A 96 0.85 -16.39 4.00
C LEU A 96 -0.15 -17.13 4.90
N TYR A 97 -1.42 -16.73 4.93
CA TYR A 97 -2.45 -17.42 5.70
C TYR A 97 -2.56 -18.90 5.28
N GLY A 98 -2.52 -19.18 3.97
CA GLY A 98 -2.48 -20.54 3.45
C GLY A 98 -1.30 -21.38 3.97
N ARG A 99 -0.11 -20.78 4.12
CA ARG A 99 1.06 -21.47 4.71
C ARG A 99 0.90 -21.67 6.22
N LEU A 100 0.39 -20.67 6.95
CA LEU A 100 0.18 -20.75 8.39
C LEU A 100 -0.89 -21.80 8.76
N ILE A 101 -2.00 -21.87 8.03
CA ILE A 101 -3.07 -22.86 8.25
C ILE A 101 -2.52 -24.29 8.15
N LYS A 102 -1.51 -24.54 7.30
CA LYS A 102 -0.88 -25.87 7.19
C LYS A 102 0.03 -26.22 8.37
N GLN A 103 0.53 -25.21 9.09
CA GLN A 103 1.46 -25.39 10.21
C GLN A 103 0.76 -25.32 11.58
N LEU A 104 -0.39 -24.67 11.64
CA LEU A 104 -1.20 -24.51 12.84
C LEU A 104 -2.33 -25.53 12.86
N ASP A 105 -2.81 -25.87 14.06
CA ASP A 105 -3.92 -26.80 14.28
C ASP A 105 -5.01 -26.19 15.19
N GLY A 106 -6.11 -26.93 15.30
CA GLY A 106 -7.23 -26.60 16.19
C GLY A 106 -7.84 -25.22 15.93
N ALA A 107 -8.20 -24.53 17.01
CA ALA A 107 -8.96 -23.28 16.95
C ALA A 107 -8.23 -22.14 16.20
N ASN A 108 -6.90 -22.13 16.18
CA ASN A 108 -6.14 -21.08 15.49
C ASN A 108 -6.16 -21.27 13.97
N ALA A 109 -6.09 -22.51 13.50
CA ALA A 109 -6.22 -22.81 12.08
C ALA A 109 -7.61 -22.46 11.55
N GLU A 110 -8.67 -22.72 12.33
CA GLU A 110 -10.04 -22.37 11.93
C GLU A 110 -10.25 -20.85 11.84
N LYS A 111 -9.76 -20.08 12.83
CA LYS A 111 -9.80 -18.60 12.75
C LYS A 111 -9.09 -18.06 11.51
N LEU A 112 -7.91 -18.60 11.18
CA LEU A 112 -7.19 -18.19 9.99
C LEU A 112 -7.90 -18.57 8.69
N LYS A 113 -8.64 -19.69 8.66
CA LYS A 113 -9.46 -20.04 7.49
C LYS A 113 -10.58 -19.03 7.25
N GLU A 114 -11.24 -18.56 8.31
CA GLU A 114 -12.28 -17.52 8.21
C GLU A 114 -11.70 -16.19 7.73
N GLU A 115 -10.59 -15.73 8.34
CA GLU A 115 -9.87 -14.52 7.92
C GLU A 115 -9.40 -14.60 6.47
N LYS A 116 -8.83 -15.75 6.08
CA LYS A 116 -8.41 -15.99 4.69
C LYS A 116 -9.59 -15.94 3.73
N LYS A 117 -10.73 -16.54 4.09
CA LYS A 117 -11.93 -16.51 3.25
C LYS A 117 -12.42 -15.07 3.03
N ALA A 118 -12.48 -14.26 4.09
CA ALA A 118 -12.88 -12.85 3.97
C ALA A 118 -11.90 -12.06 3.08
N LEU A 119 -10.60 -12.30 3.22
CA LEU A 119 -9.57 -11.68 2.39
C LEU A 119 -9.67 -12.13 0.92
N ASP A 120 -9.92 -13.41 0.66
CA ASP A 120 -10.10 -13.94 -0.69
C ASP A 120 -11.33 -13.34 -1.39
N GLU A 121 -12.43 -13.13 -0.67
CA GLU A 121 -13.60 -12.42 -1.22
C GLU A 121 -13.28 -10.95 -1.52
N LYS A 122 -12.49 -10.28 -0.68
CA LYS A 122 -12.00 -8.93 -0.95
C LYS A 122 -11.08 -8.89 -2.18
N ILE A 123 -10.19 -9.87 -2.35
CA ILE A 123 -9.32 -9.98 -3.53
C ILE A 123 -10.18 -10.13 -4.79
N LYS A 124 -11.21 -10.97 -4.75
CA LYS A 124 -12.15 -11.12 -5.87
C LYS A 124 -12.85 -9.81 -6.23
N SER A 125 -13.30 -9.03 -5.23
CA SER A 125 -13.96 -7.74 -5.50
C SER A 125 -13.02 -6.65 -6.00
N LEU A 126 -11.73 -6.74 -5.68
CA LEU A 126 -10.69 -5.83 -6.18
C LEU A 126 -10.21 -6.15 -7.59
N ARG A 127 -10.48 -7.35 -8.12
CA ARG A 127 -10.11 -7.68 -9.49
C ARG A 127 -11.01 -6.92 -10.47
N PRO A 128 -10.44 -6.24 -11.48
CA PRO A 128 -11.25 -5.65 -12.53
C PRO A 128 -12.03 -6.75 -13.27
N SER A 129 -13.33 -6.55 -13.45
CA SER A 129 -14.15 -7.37 -14.33
C SER A 129 -13.63 -7.20 -15.75
N THR A 130 -12.96 -8.23 -16.28
CA THR A 130 -12.56 -8.32 -17.69
C THR A 130 -13.78 -8.40 -18.59
#